data_AF-A0A1M6F7A3-F1
#
_entry.id   AF-A0A1M6F7A3-F1
#
_cell.length_a   1.000
_cell.length_b   1.000
_cell.length_c   1.000
_cell.angle_alpha   90.00
_cell.angle_beta   90.00
_cell.angle_gamma   90.00
#
_symmetry.space_group_name_H-M   'P 1'
#
loop_
_entity.id
_entity.type
_entity.pdbx_description
1 polymer ?
#
loop_
_entity_poly.entity_id
_entity_poly.type
_entity_poly.pdbx_seq_one_letter_code
_entity_poly.pdbx_strand_id
1 'polypeptide(L)'
;MKKATIKRILAGACAVAVAVLAPLSTSAAERSYSYIYDYWGDVQDAPNAYTCSKVFTSSELGLDVMLKSPQGLTVVGQKIYICDTGNNRIIEINRPTPQTLEVERIIDSFKGADNNTFVSPSDIQISDEGNIFIADTGNARILKLDKDLNYIMEFTKPNDKTLDPALVFQPTKLSIDSAERVYCVASGINKGLVKYEDDGTFAGFVGATPVTYDWTDYIWKKFATQEQRALMQNFVPTQYDNLYMDHEGFIYAVTGSGDSQDIKNGSVDVVRKLNLMGSDILVRNGEWPIIGDLYMGNGGGYEGASYFTDVTCFDNDIYVCLDKNRGRLFAYDDQGNMVIAFGGNGNMDGYFRRPVAIDHMDYDLFVLDELDCAITLFTPTEFGQQIYEAIDQFDKGFYEESEQSWRQVMALDGNYDLAYIGIGRALLRQKDYKGAMEYFELKYDDENYSKAYKQYRKQWVEDHIVQIVIVILAIFLIPLGIERYKKIKWEIEKAELDELKRNGG
;
A
#
# COMPACT_ATOMS: atom_id res chain seq x y z
N MET A 1 75.89 -1.60 10.80
CA MET A 1 74.64 -1.36 11.57
C MET A 1 74.54 -2.34 12.73
N LYS A 2 74.33 -1.85 13.95
CA LYS A 2 74.33 -2.66 15.18
C LYS A 2 73.16 -3.65 15.18
N LYS A 3 73.34 -4.88 15.67
CA LYS A 3 72.29 -5.93 15.78
C LYS A 3 70.97 -5.43 16.40
N ALA A 4 71.03 -4.40 17.26
CA ALA A 4 69.86 -3.75 17.85
C ALA A 4 68.99 -2.99 16.83
N THR A 5 69.58 -2.41 15.79
CA THR A 5 68.86 -1.66 14.75
C THR A 5 68.10 -2.61 13.81
N ILE A 6 68.68 -3.76 13.46
CA ILE A 6 68.03 -4.79 12.64
C ILE A 6 66.84 -5.42 13.39
N LYS A 7 66.99 -5.68 14.71
CA LYS A 7 65.88 -6.18 15.54
C LYS A 7 64.70 -5.20 15.62
N ARG A 8 64.97 -3.89 15.68
CA ARG A 8 63.93 -2.86 15.70
C ARG A 8 63.22 -2.72 14.35
N ILE A 9 63.97 -2.85 13.24
CA ILE A 9 63.39 -2.83 11.89
C ILE A 9 62.55 -4.10 11.63
N LEU A 10 63.01 -5.28 12.05
CA LEU A 10 62.22 -6.52 11.95
C LEU A 10 60.99 -6.51 12.87
N ALA A 11 61.11 -5.98 14.10
CA ALA A 11 59.96 -5.83 14.99
C ALA A 11 58.93 -4.84 14.43
N GLY A 12 59.39 -3.74 13.82
CA GLY A 12 58.53 -2.79 13.10
C GLY A 12 57.87 -3.40 11.86
N ALA A 13 58.61 -4.18 11.07
CA ALA A 13 58.08 -4.87 9.90
C ALA A 13 57.07 -5.97 10.28
N CYS A 14 57.30 -6.72 11.37
CA CYS A 14 56.33 -7.67 11.89
C CYS A 14 55.10 -6.99 12.50
N ALA A 15 55.25 -5.84 13.17
CA ALA A 15 54.09 -5.10 13.69
C ALA A 15 53.22 -4.52 12.57
N VAL A 16 53.82 -4.04 11.48
CA VAL A 16 53.10 -3.59 10.28
C VAL A 16 52.46 -4.78 9.54
N ALA A 17 53.15 -5.92 9.44
CA ALA A 17 52.58 -7.13 8.82
C ALA A 17 51.41 -7.70 9.65
N VAL A 18 51.44 -7.62 10.98
CA VAL A 18 50.33 -8.05 11.85
C VAL A 18 49.16 -7.05 11.81
N ALA A 19 49.42 -5.75 11.61
CA ALA A 19 48.36 -4.76 11.43
C ALA A 19 47.66 -4.86 10.06
N VAL A 20 48.37 -5.33 9.02
CA VAL A 20 47.80 -5.58 7.67
C VAL A 20 47.12 -6.96 7.58
N LEU A 21 47.46 -7.89 8.47
CA LEU A 21 46.87 -9.23 8.57
C LEU A 21 45.84 -9.38 9.70
N ALA A 22 45.50 -8.30 10.41
CA ALA A 22 44.30 -8.30 11.24
C ALA A 22 43.14 -8.62 10.29
N PRO A 23 42.38 -9.71 10.51
CA PRO A 23 41.19 -9.93 9.70
C PRO A 23 40.36 -8.67 9.86
N LEU A 24 40.21 -7.90 8.79
CA LEU A 24 39.05 -7.05 8.65
C LEU A 24 37.91 -8.02 8.88
N SER A 25 37.24 -7.88 10.02
CA SER A 25 35.93 -8.44 10.19
C SER A 25 35.12 -7.75 9.11
N THR A 26 35.10 -8.32 7.92
CA THR A 26 33.99 -8.14 7.00
C THR A 26 32.85 -8.74 7.80
N SER A 27 32.16 -7.89 8.55
CA SER A 27 30.72 -7.98 8.65
C SER A 27 30.29 -8.21 7.21
N ALA A 28 29.99 -9.46 6.86
CA ALA A 28 29.11 -9.68 5.73
C ALA A 28 27.92 -8.82 6.11
N ALA A 29 27.75 -7.67 5.43
CA ALA A 29 26.56 -6.88 5.59
C ALA A 29 25.43 -7.90 5.47
N GLU A 30 24.63 -8.06 6.52
CA GLU A 30 23.39 -8.81 6.41
C GLU A 30 22.75 -8.28 5.14
N ARG A 31 22.61 -9.16 4.14
CA ARG A 31 22.00 -8.78 2.88
C ARG A 31 20.66 -8.17 3.26
N SER A 32 20.40 -6.94 2.80
CA SER A 32 19.17 -6.28 3.21
C SER A 32 17.99 -7.19 2.92
N TYR A 33 17.10 -7.30 3.91
CA TYR A 33 15.87 -8.06 3.80
C TYR A 33 14.80 -7.27 3.06
N SER A 34 15.06 -5.98 2.81
CA SER A 34 14.12 -5.06 2.18
C SER A 34 14.58 -4.65 0.79
N TYR A 35 13.63 -4.47 -0.12
CA TYR A 35 13.90 -4.08 -1.50
C TYR A 35 12.74 -3.25 -2.07
N ILE A 36 13.04 -2.56 -3.16
CA ILE A 36 12.08 -1.87 -4.03
C ILE A 36 12.32 -2.27 -5.48
N TYR A 37 11.49 -1.74 -6.37
CA TYR A 37 11.72 -1.77 -7.80
C TYR A 37 12.06 -0.38 -8.30
N ASP A 38 13.07 -0.27 -9.15
CA ASP A 38 13.35 0.98 -9.85
C ASP A 38 12.41 1.17 -11.04
N TYR A 39 12.58 2.29 -11.75
CA TYR A 39 11.85 2.61 -12.98
C TYR A 39 11.90 1.50 -14.06
N TRP A 40 12.96 0.68 -14.11
CA TRP A 40 13.08 -0.41 -15.10
C TRP A 40 12.48 -1.73 -14.60
N GLY A 41 12.00 -1.76 -13.36
CA GLY A 41 11.42 -2.91 -12.71
C GLY A 41 12.49 -3.84 -12.14
N ASP A 42 13.75 -3.40 -12.11
CA ASP A 42 14.84 -4.16 -11.53
C ASP A 42 14.79 -4.05 -10.01
N VAL A 43 15.09 -5.15 -9.33
CA VAL A 43 15.13 -5.19 -7.86
C VAL A 43 16.30 -4.36 -7.36
N GLN A 44 16.02 -3.38 -6.51
CA GLN A 44 17.03 -2.62 -5.78
C GLN A 44 16.97 -2.96 -4.29
N ASP A 45 18.09 -3.44 -3.75
CA ASP A 45 18.22 -3.64 -2.30
C ASP A 45 18.16 -2.26 -1.62
N ALA A 46 17.25 -2.08 -0.67
CA ALA A 46 17.06 -0.85 0.09
C ALA A 46 17.41 -1.11 1.56
N PRO A 47 17.80 -0.12 2.39
CA PRO A 47 17.93 -0.32 3.83
C PRO A 47 16.67 -0.93 4.44
N ASN A 48 16.83 -1.70 5.52
CA ASN A 48 15.68 -2.32 6.17
C ASN A 48 14.74 -1.25 6.70
N ALA A 49 13.52 -1.16 6.17
CA ALA A 49 12.50 -0.25 6.70
C ALA A 49 11.91 -0.74 8.02
N TYR A 50 11.94 -2.05 8.25
CA TYR A 50 11.48 -2.71 9.47
C TYR A 50 12.55 -3.62 10.07
N THR A 51 12.48 -3.76 11.39
CA THR A 51 13.20 -4.79 12.13
C THR A 51 12.19 -5.71 12.83
N CYS A 52 12.46 -7.03 12.80
CA CYS A 52 11.75 -7.96 13.66
C CYS A 52 12.17 -7.70 15.11
N SER A 53 11.29 -7.05 15.87
CA SER A 53 11.58 -6.65 17.25
C SER A 53 11.41 -7.82 18.21
N LYS A 54 10.34 -8.60 18.06
CA LYS A 54 10.08 -9.76 18.90
C LYS A 54 9.08 -10.72 18.26
N VAL A 55 9.28 -12.02 18.50
CA VAL A 55 8.30 -13.08 18.20
C VAL A 55 7.65 -13.53 19.51
N PHE A 56 6.32 -13.46 19.60
CA PHE A 56 5.52 -13.86 20.75
C PHE A 56 4.88 -15.22 20.49
N THR A 57 5.54 -16.27 20.98
CA THR A 57 4.98 -17.62 21.03
C THR A 57 4.00 -17.76 22.20
N SER A 58 3.31 -18.89 22.29
CA SER A 58 2.43 -19.17 23.44
C SER A 58 3.15 -19.08 24.79
N SER A 59 4.43 -19.48 24.86
CA SER A 59 5.21 -19.37 26.09
C SER A 59 5.60 -17.93 26.41
N GLU A 60 5.94 -17.11 25.41
CA GLU A 60 6.23 -15.68 25.59
C GLU A 60 4.98 -14.90 26.05
N LEU A 61 3.79 -15.33 25.61
CA LEU A 61 2.51 -14.79 26.05
C LEU A 61 2.06 -15.34 27.42
N GLY A 62 2.78 -16.31 28.00
CA GLY A 62 2.41 -16.92 29.27
C GLY A 62 1.13 -17.77 29.22
N LEU A 63 0.79 -18.34 28.06
CA LEU A 63 -0.41 -19.16 27.89
C LEU A 63 -0.18 -20.60 28.40
N ASP A 64 -1.09 -21.09 29.26
CA ASP A 64 -1.08 -22.48 29.72
C ASP A 64 -1.41 -23.49 28.61
N VAL A 65 -2.31 -23.09 27.70
CA VAL A 65 -2.68 -23.88 26.52
C VAL A 65 -2.09 -23.19 25.30
N MET A 66 -1.26 -23.91 24.55
CA MET A 66 -0.62 -23.38 23.35
C MET A 66 -1.65 -22.99 22.29
N LEU A 67 -1.37 -21.88 21.59
CA LEU A 67 -2.08 -21.48 20.38
C LEU A 67 -2.12 -22.64 19.38
N LYS A 68 -3.24 -22.75 18.67
CA LYS A 68 -3.47 -23.83 17.72
C LYS A 68 -4.20 -23.30 16.49
N SER A 69 -3.49 -23.25 15.37
CA SER A 69 -4.02 -22.78 14.08
C SER A 69 -4.78 -21.44 14.19
N PRO A 70 -4.19 -20.40 14.80
CA PRO A 70 -4.87 -19.10 14.94
C PRO A 70 -5.06 -18.45 13.55
N GLN A 71 -6.17 -17.73 13.33
CA GLN A 71 -6.56 -17.21 11.99
C GLN A 71 -6.84 -15.70 11.93
N GLY A 72 -7.23 -15.10 13.05
CA GLY A 72 -7.66 -13.70 13.13
C GLY A 72 -6.80 -12.90 14.09
N LEU A 73 -6.48 -11.68 13.70
CA LEU A 73 -5.71 -10.72 14.47
C LEU A 73 -6.35 -9.34 14.28
N THR A 74 -6.61 -8.63 15.37
CA THR A 74 -7.15 -7.26 15.30
C THR A 74 -6.59 -6.41 16.41
N VAL A 75 -6.25 -5.16 16.10
CA VAL A 75 -5.66 -4.19 16.99
C VAL A 75 -6.61 -3.01 17.16
N VAL A 76 -6.93 -2.67 18.40
CA VAL A 76 -7.79 -1.52 18.73
C VAL A 76 -7.19 -0.77 19.90
N GLY A 77 -6.70 0.44 19.64
CA GLY A 77 -5.93 1.20 20.61
C GLY A 77 -4.68 0.43 21.05
N GLN A 78 -4.59 0.09 22.34
CA GLN A 78 -3.50 -0.73 22.90
C GLN A 78 -3.86 -2.21 23.08
N LYS A 79 -5.05 -2.63 22.61
CA LYS A 79 -5.53 -4.00 22.69
C LYS A 79 -5.26 -4.75 21.40
N ILE A 80 -4.91 -6.03 21.54
CA ILE A 80 -4.73 -6.97 20.44
C ILE A 80 -5.62 -8.18 20.71
N TYR A 81 -6.40 -8.59 19.72
CA TYR A 81 -7.31 -9.71 19.78
C TYR A 81 -6.84 -10.79 18.82
N ILE A 82 -6.80 -12.04 19.29
CA ILE A 82 -6.40 -13.18 18.47
C ILE A 82 -7.48 -14.24 18.51
N CYS A 83 -7.95 -14.65 17.35
CA CYS A 83 -8.77 -15.83 17.20
C CYS A 83 -7.87 -17.08 17.23
N ASP A 84 -7.79 -17.74 18.39
CA ASP A 84 -7.12 -19.03 18.57
C ASP A 84 -8.05 -20.16 18.08
N THR A 85 -8.28 -20.15 16.77
CA THR A 85 -9.34 -20.86 16.06
C THR A 85 -9.40 -22.35 16.38
N GLY A 86 -8.25 -23.02 16.42
CA GLY A 86 -8.18 -24.47 16.70
C GLY A 86 -8.46 -24.86 18.15
N ASN A 87 -8.50 -23.88 19.06
CA ASN A 87 -8.88 -24.01 20.47
C ASN A 87 -10.24 -23.38 20.78
N ASN A 88 -10.97 -22.86 19.78
CA ASN A 88 -12.32 -22.28 19.94
C ASN A 88 -12.41 -21.14 20.96
N ARG A 89 -11.40 -20.26 20.98
CA ARG A 89 -11.34 -19.14 21.93
C ARG A 89 -10.70 -17.91 21.30
N ILE A 90 -10.89 -16.77 21.94
CA ILE A 90 -10.26 -15.50 21.62
C ILE A 90 -9.30 -15.13 22.75
N ILE A 91 -8.11 -14.65 22.41
CA ILE A 91 -7.13 -14.12 23.35
C ILE A 91 -7.15 -12.60 23.24
N GLU A 92 -7.42 -11.92 24.35
CA GLU A 92 -7.25 -10.48 24.45
C GLU A 92 -5.94 -10.16 25.16
N ILE A 93 -5.16 -9.31 24.52
CA ILE A 93 -3.81 -8.94 24.89
C ILE A 93 -3.77 -7.42 25.03
N ASN A 94 -3.07 -6.94 26.05
CA ASN A 94 -2.72 -5.55 26.22
C ASN A 94 -1.24 -5.33 25.86
N ARG A 95 -0.92 -4.21 25.23
CA ARG A 95 0.47 -3.77 24.96
C ARG A 95 0.86 -2.63 25.90
N PRO A 96 1.37 -2.90 27.11
CA PRO A 96 1.71 -1.83 28.07
C PRO A 96 2.98 -1.06 27.72
N THR A 97 3.88 -1.65 26.92
CA THR A 97 5.09 -0.98 26.40
C THR A 97 5.29 -1.38 24.94
N PRO A 98 6.10 -0.64 24.17
CA PRO A 98 6.33 -0.98 22.77
C PRO A 98 6.90 -2.39 22.54
N GLN A 99 7.54 -3.03 23.52
CA GLN A 99 8.17 -4.35 23.34
C GLN A 99 7.49 -5.49 24.11
N THR A 100 6.36 -5.25 24.78
CA THR A 100 5.73 -6.24 25.66
C THR A 100 4.26 -6.42 25.34
N LEU A 101 3.84 -7.68 25.26
CA LEU A 101 2.45 -8.10 25.17
C LEU A 101 2.09 -8.90 26.42
N GLU A 102 0.96 -8.57 27.02
CA GLU A 102 0.45 -9.22 28.23
C GLU A 102 -0.97 -9.72 27.98
N VAL A 103 -1.21 -11.01 28.18
CA VAL A 103 -2.56 -11.59 28.07
C VAL A 103 -3.41 -11.05 29.21
N GLU A 104 -4.53 -10.42 28.86
CA GLU A 104 -5.45 -9.81 29.83
C GLU A 104 -6.64 -10.71 30.11
N ARG A 105 -7.24 -11.28 29.07
CA ARG A 105 -8.33 -12.26 29.21
C ARG A 105 -8.33 -13.29 28.08
N ILE A 106 -8.83 -14.47 28.41
CA ILE A 106 -9.16 -15.53 27.45
C ILE A 106 -10.68 -15.64 27.42
N ILE A 107 -11.25 -15.60 26.22
CA ILE A 107 -12.69 -15.63 25.98
C ILE A 107 -13.02 -16.92 25.23
N ASP A 108 -13.61 -17.90 25.92
CA ASP A 108 -14.04 -19.18 25.35
C ASP A 108 -15.57 -19.34 25.33
N SER A 109 -16.28 -18.40 25.93
CA SER A 109 -17.72 -18.40 26.07
C SER A 109 -18.27 -16.99 26.32
N PHE A 110 -19.58 -16.85 26.16
CA PHE A 110 -20.33 -15.62 26.40
C PHE A 110 -21.64 -15.90 27.18
N LYS A 111 -22.42 -14.86 27.47
CA LYS A 111 -23.63 -14.94 28.30
C LYS A 111 -24.88 -14.65 27.46
N GLY A 112 -26.03 -15.16 27.88
CA GLY A 112 -27.33 -14.73 27.33
C GLY A 112 -27.81 -15.48 26.08
N ALA A 113 -27.15 -16.58 25.68
CA ALA A 113 -27.62 -17.47 24.61
C ALA A 113 -27.50 -18.95 25.04
N ASP A 114 -28.30 -19.83 24.41
CA ASP A 114 -28.24 -21.27 24.67
C ASP A 114 -26.94 -21.89 24.13
N ASN A 115 -26.52 -21.50 22.92
CA ASN A 115 -25.22 -21.86 22.35
C ASN A 115 -24.22 -20.73 22.59
N ASN A 116 -23.54 -20.80 23.73
CA ASN A 116 -22.70 -19.73 24.26
C ASN A 116 -21.19 -19.96 24.12
N THR A 117 -20.79 -20.90 23.26
CA THR A 117 -19.38 -21.23 22.96
C THR A 117 -19.09 -21.01 21.48
N PHE A 118 -17.81 -20.77 21.15
CA PHE A 118 -17.37 -20.63 19.76
C PHE A 118 -17.04 -21.99 19.13
N VAL A 119 -17.08 -22.06 17.80
CA VAL A 119 -16.57 -23.17 17.02
C VAL A 119 -15.78 -22.59 15.85
N SER A 120 -14.46 -22.74 15.89
CA SER A 120 -13.54 -22.20 14.89
C SER A 120 -13.78 -20.72 14.57
N PRO A 121 -13.69 -19.82 15.59
CA PRO A 121 -13.75 -18.39 15.33
C PRO A 121 -12.60 -17.99 14.42
N SER A 122 -12.88 -17.37 13.28
CA SER A 122 -11.88 -17.04 12.25
C SER A 122 -11.41 -15.60 12.32
N ASP A 123 -12.27 -14.71 12.82
CA ASP A 123 -12.01 -13.28 12.84
C ASP A 123 -12.85 -12.56 13.90
N ILE A 124 -12.39 -11.38 14.32
CA ILE A 124 -12.99 -10.57 15.38
C ILE A 124 -12.83 -9.08 15.05
N GLN A 125 -13.85 -8.27 15.32
CA GLN A 125 -13.78 -6.81 15.19
C GLN A 125 -14.43 -6.16 16.41
N ILE A 126 -13.95 -4.98 16.81
CA ILE A 126 -14.47 -4.22 17.95
C ILE A 126 -14.95 -2.86 17.43
N SER A 127 -16.20 -2.50 17.71
CA SER A 127 -16.75 -1.20 17.31
C SER A 127 -16.26 -0.08 18.23
N ASP A 128 -16.43 1.17 17.79
CA ASP A 128 -16.16 2.36 18.61
C ASP A 128 -16.97 2.38 19.92
N GLU A 129 -18.15 1.73 19.94
CA GLU A 129 -19.00 1.58 21.13
C GLU A 129 -18.52 0.45 22.06
N GLY A 130 -17.54 -0.35 21.63
CA GLY A 130 -17.01 -1.51 22.33
C GLY A 130 -17.81 -2.80 22.11
N ASN A 131 -18.71 -2.83 21.12
CA ASN A 131 -19.38 -4.07 20.73
C ASN A 131 -18.41 -4.98 19.98
N ILE A 132 -18.54 -6.28 20.20
CA ILE A 132 -17.62 -7.29 19.70
C ILE A 132 -18.34 -8.11 18.62
N PHE A 133 -17.77 -8.14 17.43
CA PHE A 133 -18.25 -8.90 16.28
C PHE A 133 -17.31 -10.07 16.02
N ILE A 134 -17.82 -11.30 15.96
CA ILE A 134 -16.99 -12.50 15.81
C ILE A 134 -17.51 -13.33 14.64
N ALA A 135 -16.65 -13.67 13.68
CA ALA A 135 -16.94 -14.69 12.68
C ALA A 135 -16.79 -16.08 13.32
N ASP A 136 -17.88 -16.60 13.85
CA ASP A 136 -17.98 -17.91 14.49
C ASP A 136 -18.24 -18.99 13.42
N THR A 137 -17.23 -19.17 12.55
CA THR A 137 -17.30 -19.91 11.27
C THR A 137 -17.96 -21.28 11.39
N GLY A 138 -17.56 -22.06 12.39
CA GLY A 138 -18.03 -23.44 12.58
C GLY A 138 -19.46 -23.51 13.09
N ASN A 139 -19.95 -22.47 13.75
CA ASN A 139 -21.36 -22.29 14.12
C ASN A 139 -22.17 -21.61 13.00
N ALA A 140 -21.56 -21.31 11.85
CA ALA A 140 -22.23 -20.71 10.69
C ALA A 140 -22.94 -19.37 10.99
N ARG A 141 -22.31 -18.52 11.81
CA ARG A 141 -22.86 -17.23 12.22
C ARG A 141 -21.79 -16.16 12.39
N ILE A 142 -22.19 -14.90 12.30
CA ILE A 142 -21.44 -13.77 12.86
C ILE A 142 -22.14 -13.40 14.16
N LEU A 143 -21.40 -13.30 15.26
CA LEU A 143 -21.94 -13.01 16.59
C LEU A 143 -21.71 -11.54 16.94
N LYS A 144 -22.71 -10.85 17.49
CA LYS A 144 -22.58 -9.51 18.08
C LYS A 144 -22.77 -9.60 19.60
N LEU A 145 -21.76 -9.19 20.35
CA LEU A 145 -21.74 -9.14 21.81
C LEU A 145 -21.52 -7.70 22.28
N ASP A 146 -21.96 -7.37 23.48
CA ASP A 146 -21.46 -6.16 24.15
C ASP A 146 -20.06 -6.39 24.74
N LYS A 147 -19.43 -5.31 25.21
CA LYS A 147 -18.11 -5.33 25.87
C LYS A 147 -18.01 -6.27 27.08
N ASP A 148 -19.15 -6.59 27.72
CA ASP A 148 -19.27 -7.42 28.92
C ASP A 148 -19.59 -8.90 28.57
N LEU A 149 -19.50 -9.23 27.27
CA LEU A 149 -19.75 -10.54 26.67
C LEU A 149 -21.20 -11.01 26.84
N ASN A 150 -22.15 -10.09 26.87
CA ASN A 150 -23.57 -10.44 26.76
C ASN A 150 -23.97 -10.50 25.28
N TYR A 151 -24.72 -11.53 24.94
CA TYR A 151 -25.31 -11.71 23.62
C TYR A 151 -26.24 -10.56 23.26
N ILE A 152 -26.00 -9.94 22.11
CA ILE A 152 -26.91 -8.94 21.51
C ILE A 152 -27.72 -9.63 20.40
N MET A 153 -27.04 -10.17 19.39
CA MET A 153 -27.67 -10.79 18.21
C MET A 153 -26.66 -11.62 17.40
N GLU A 154 -27.14 -12.29 16.35
CA GLU A 154 -26.30 -13.00 15.38
C GLU A 154 -26.79 -12.77 13.94
N PHE A 155 -25.85 -12.81 13.00
CA PHE A 155 -26.10 -12.74 11.56
C PHE A 155 -25.88 -14.14 10.98
N THR A 156 -26.84 -14.63 10.20
CA THR A 156 -26.80 -15.97 9.59
C THR A 156 -26.94 -15.87 8.08
N LYS A 157 -26.87 -17.00 7.37
CA LYS A 157 -26.97 -17.07 5.90
C LYS A 157 -28.01 -16.08 5.34
N PRO A 158 -27.64 -15.20 4.40
CA PRO A 158 -28.60 -14.31 3.75
C PRO A 158 -29.75 -15.10 3.12
N ASN A 159 -30.98 -14.62 3.30
CA ASN A 159 -32.14 -15.16 2.61
C ASN A 159 -32.20 -14.60 1.18
N ASP A 160 -31.26 -15.03 0.34
CA ASP A 160 -31.16 -14.61 -1.06
C ASP A 160 -31.37 -15.81 -2.00
N LYS A 161 -32.33 -15.69 -2.92
CA LYS A 161 -32.72 -16.77 -3.85
C LYS A 161 -31.63 -17.16 -4.85
N THR A 162 -30.61 -16.33 -4.99
CA THR A 162 -29.48 -16.54 -5.90
C THR A 162 -28.31 -17.26 -5.22
N LEU A 163 -28.40 -17.53 -3.91
CA LEU A 163 -27.49 -18.44 -3.20
C LEU A 163 -28.00 -19.87 -3.35
N ASP A 164 -27.06 -20.82 -3.43
CA ASP A 164 -27.40 -22.25 -3.40
C ASP A 164 -28.10 -22.57 -2.06
N PRO A 165 -29.32 -23.16 -2.06
CA PRO A 165 -29.98 -23.61 -0.85
C PRO A 165 -29.11 -24.52 0.03
N ALA A 166 -28.24 -25.35 -0.56
CA ALA A 166 -27.35 -26.27 0.13
C ALA A 166 -26.07 -25.60 0.69
N LEU A 167 -25.78 -24.36 0.31
CA LEU A 167 -24.63 -23.62 0.83
C LEU A 167 -24.72 -23.46 2.35
N VAL A 168 -23.67 -23.85 3.06
CA VAL A 168 -23.50 -23.56 4.49
C VAL A 168 -22.82 -22.20 4.61
N PHE A 169 -23.39 -21.29 5.40
CA PHE A 169 -22.77 -19.99 5.62
C PHE A 169 -21.53 -20.13 6.50
N GLN A 170 -20.38 -19.72 5.99
CA GLN A 170 -19.10 -19.82 6.69
C GLN A 170 -18.42 -18.45 6.62
N PRO A 171 -18.76 -17.50 7.51
CA PRO A 171 -18.09 -16.21 7.56
C PRO A 171 -16.63 -16.42 7.97
N THR A 172 -15.69 -15.84 7.23
CA THR A 172 -14.25 -16.04 7.43
C THR A 172 -13.52 -14.77 7.86
N LYS A 173 -13.95 -13.62 7.33
CA LYS A 173 -13.38 -12.29 7.63
C LYS A 173 -14.48 -11.27 7.68
N LEU A 174 -14.36 -10.28 8.55
CA LEU A 174 -15.32 -9.20 8.71
C LEU A 174 -14.64 -7.85 8.92
N SER A 175 -15.35 -6.81 8.51
CA SER A 175 -15.06 -5.44 8.90
C SER A 175 -16.37 -4.73 9.21
N ILE A 176 -16.32 -3.75 10.09
CA ILE A 176 -17.48 -3.00 10.57
C ILE A 176 -17.22 -1.51 10.40
N ASP A 177 -18.26 -0.76 10.07
CA ASP A 177 -18.16 0.70 10.05
C ASP A 177 -18.62 1.35 11.34
N SER A 178 -18.49 2.68 11.40
CA SER A 178 -18.94 3.51 12.53
C SER A 178 -20.45 3.48 12.77
N ALA A 179 -21.24 2.94 11.84
CA ALA A 179 -22.67 2.69 12.02
C ALA A 179 -22.96 1.21 12.37
N GLU A 180 -21.93 0.43 12.72
CA GLU A 180 -22.00 -0.99 13.06
C GLU A 180 -22.60 -1.90 11.97
N ARG A 181 -22.52 -1.47 10.71
CA ARG A 181 -22.87 -2.32 9.56
C ARG A 181 -21.74 -3.30 9.32
N VAL A 182 -22.09 -4.55 9.03
CA VAL A 182 -21.14 -5.65 8.87
C VAL A 182 -20.87 -5.91 7.41
N TYR A 183 -19.59 -5.94 7.03
CA TYR A 183 -19.09 -6.36 5.73
C TYR A 183 -18.31 -7.66 5.91
N CYS A 184 -18.71 -8.74 5.24
CA CYS A 184 -18.17 -10.06 5.53
C CYS A 184 -17.77 -10.80 4.25
N VAL A 185 -16.58 -11.41 4.28
CA VAL A 185 -16.20 -12.48 3.36
C VAL A 185 -16.73 -13.80 3.92
N ALA A 186 -17.43 -14.57 3.09
CA ALA A 186 -17.92 -15.89 3.48
C ALA A 186 -17.54 -16.94 2.43
N SER A 187 -17.00 -18.05 2.90
CA SER A 187 -16.55 -19.17 2.05
C SER A 187 -17.70 -19.68 1.17
N GLY A 188 -17.43 -19.77 -0.14
CA GLY A 188 -18.39 -20.22 -1.12
C GLY A 188 -19.40 -19.16 -1.58
N ILE A 189 -19.26 -17.90 -1.14
CA ILE A 189 -20.03 -16.75 -1.64
C ILE A 189 -19.16 -15.87 -2.55
N ASN A 190 -19.19 -16.16 -3.85
CA ASN A 190 -18.40 -15.44 -4.86
C ASN A 190 -19.16 -14.24 -5.46
N LYS A 191 -19.79 -13.44 -4.59
CA LYS A 191 -20.61 -12.28 -4.99
C LYS A 191 -20.08 -10.95 -4.43
N GLY A 192 -18.84 -10.94 -3.95
CA GLY A 192 -18.27 -9.85 -3.17
C GLY A 192 -18.53 -10.04 -1.67
N LEU A 193 -18.58 -8.92 -0.95
CA LEU A 193 -18.81 -8.88 0.50
C LEU A 193 -20.30 -9.01 0.81
N VAL A 194 -20.63 -9.86 1.77
CA VAL A 194 -21.97 -9.95 2.36
C VAL A 194 -22.16 -8.76 3.29
N LYS A 195 -23.13 -7.89 3.01
CA LYS A 195 -23.41 -6.71 3.82
C LYS A 195 -24.67 -6.92 4.68
N TYR A 196 -24.54 -6.63 5.98
CA TYR A 196 -25.67 -6.50 6.90
C TYR A 196 -25.73 -5.09 7.48
N GLU A 197 -26.94 -4.59 7.72
CA GLU A 197 -27.15 -3.40 8.55
C GLU A 197 -26.98 -3.77 10.04
N ASP A 198 -26.89 -2.77 10.91
CA ASP A 198 -26.65 -2.89 12.35
C ASP A 198 -27.70 -3.73 13.10
N ASP A 199 -28.91 -3.79 12.55
CA ASP A 199 -30.06 -4.54 13.06
C ASP A 199 -30.13 -6.01 12.57
N GLY A 200 -29.18 -6.45 11.76
CA GLY A 200 -29.15 -7.82 11.20
C GLY A 200 -29.80 -7.97 9.84
N THR A 201 -30.40 -6.91 9.29
CA THR A 201 -31.01 -6.94 7.98
C THR A 201 -29.94 -7.12 6.90
N PHE A 202 -30.08 -8.17 6.08
CA PHE A 202 -29.22 -8.35 4.91
C PHE A 202 -29.47 -7.23 3.88
N ALA A 203 -28.44 -6.42 3.62
CA ALA A 203 -28.50 -5.28 2.72
C ALA A 203 -28.21 -5.65 1.26
N GLY A 204 -27.45 -6.72 1.04
CA GLY A 204 -27.05 -7.16 -0.29
C GLY A 204 -25.58 -7.60 -0.34
N PHE A 205 -25.11 -7.86 -1.56
CA PHE A 205 -23.68 -8.06 -1.82
C PHE A 205 -23.06 -6.80 -2.39
N VAL A 206 -21.87 -6.44 -1.93
CA VAL A 206 -21.13 -5.24 -2.38
C VAL A 206 -19.71 -5.60 -2.80
N GLY A 207 -19.12 -4.82 -3.70
CA GLY A 207 -17.71 -4.99 -4.06
C GLY A 207 -17.41 -6.19 -4.95
N ALA A 208 -18.39 -6.82 -5.60
CA ALA A 208 -18.15 -7.97 -6.48
C ALA A 208 -17.02 -7.68 -7.50
N THR A 209 -16.12 -8.64 -7.69
CA THR A 209 -15.06 -8.56 -8.71
C THR A 209 -15.69 -8.51 -10.10
N PRO A 210 -15.44 -7.47 -10.91
CA PRO A 210 -16.00 -7.40 -12.25
C PRO A 210 -15.41 -8.52 -13.11
N VAL A 211 -16.26 -9.19 -13.89
CA VAL A 211 -15.78 -10.14 -14.90
C VAL A 211 -15.40 -9.35 -16.15
N THR A 212 -14.10 -9.21 -16.41
CA THR A 212 -13.61 -8.64 -17.66
C THR A 212 -13.74 -9.68 -18.78
N TYR A 213 -14.45 -9.33 -19.85
CA TYR A 213 -14.53 -10.17 -21.04
C TYR A 213 -13.52 -9.71 -22.07
N ASP A 214 -12.66 -10.61 -22.57
CA ASP A 214 -11.83 -10.31 -23.72
C ASP A 214 -12.73 -10.24 -24.97
N TRP A 215 -12.47 -9.30 -25.87
CA TRP A 215 -13.17 -9.24 -27.16
C TRP A 215 -12.97 -10.54 -27.95
N THR A 216 -11.87 -11.26 -27.75
CA THR A 216 -11.64 -12.58 -28.34
C THR A 216 -12.64 -13.63 -27.80
N ASP A 217 -13.13 -13.51 -26.56
CA ASP A 217 -14.17 -14.39 -25.99
C ASP A 217 -15.47 -14.28 -26.77
N TYR A 218 -15.82 -13.10 -27.27
CA TYR A 218 -17.03 -12.91 -28.08
C TYR A 218 -16.92 -13.62 -29.43
N ILE A 219 -15.73 -13.63 -30.02
CA ILE A 219 -15.45 -14.34 -31.26
C ILE A 219 -15.41 -15.85 -31.01
N TRP A 220 -14.71 -16.29 -29.98
CA TRP A 220 -14.62 -17.69 -29.59
C TRP A 220 -15.98 -18.26 -29.20
N LYS A 221 -16.79 -17.54 -28.42
CA LYS A 221 -18.17 -17.92 -28.11
C LYS A 221 -18.97 -18.16 -29.38
N LYS A 222 -18.80 -17.35 -30.43
CA LYS A 222 -19.52 -17.54 -31.70
C LYS A 222 -19.21 -18.89 -32.36
N PHE A 223 -18.01 -19.43 -32.19
CA PHE A 223 -17.57 -20.70 -32.76
C PHE A 223 -17.56 -21.89 -31.77
N ALA A 224 -17.67 -21.63 -30.46
CA ALA A 224 -17.67 -22.64 -29.41
C ALA A 224 -18.98 -23.45 -29.36
N THR A 225 -18.88 -24.74 -29.06
CA THR A 225 -20.02 -25.63 -28.81
C THR A 225 -20.76 -25.26 -27.52
N GLN A 226 -22.00 -25.74 -27.33
CA GLN A 226 -22.75 -25.49 -26.09
C GLN A 226 -22.00 -25.98 -24.84
N GLU A 227 -21.32 -27.12 -24.92
CA GLU A 227 -20.48 -27.65 -23.83
C GLU A 227 -19.24 -26.77 -23.58
N GLN A 228 -18.56 -26.30 -24.63
CA GLN A 228 -17.43 -25.38 -24.49
C GLN A 228 -17.85 -24.03 -23.89
N ARG A 229 -19.03 -23.52 -24.25
CA ARG A 229 -19.60 -22.29 -23.65
C ARG A 229 -19.98 -22.48 -22.19
N ALA A 230 -20.47 -23.66 -21.81
CA ALA A 230 -20.77 -23.99 -20.41
C ALA A 230 -19.49 -24.06 -19.56
N LEU A 231 -18.38 -24.55 -20.13
CA LEU A 231 -17.06 -24.51 -19.49
C LEU A 231 -16.52 -23.07 -19.34
N MET A 232 -16.79 -22.17 -20.30
CA MET A 232 -16.46 -20.74 -20.20
C MET A 232 -17.30 -20.00 -19.15
N GLN A 233 -18.50 -20.49 -18.81
CA GLN A 233 -19.36 -19.91 -17.76
C GLN A 233 -18.86 -20.24 -16.34
N ASN A 234 -17.85 -21.10 -16.20
CA ASN A 234 -17.20 -21.39 -14.92
C ASN A 234 -16.07 -20.41 -14.58
N PHE A 235 -15.98 -19.24 -15.23
CA PHE A 235 -15.19 -18.13 -14.71
C PHE A 235 -15.92 -17.58 -13.48
N VAL A 236 -15.75 -18.28 -12.37
CA VAL A 236 -16.31 -17.89 -11.08
C VAL A 236 -15.48 -16.71 -10.61
N PRO A 237 -16.10 -15.55 -10.26
CA PRO A 237 -15.38 -14.43 -9.68
C PRO A 237 -14.52 -14.93 -8.52
N THR A 238 -13.29 -14.45 -8.43
CA THR A 238 -12.44 -14.74 -7.29
C THR A 238 -13.08 -14.16 -6.04
N GLN A 239 -13.25 -15.03 -5.03
CA GLN A 239 -13.64 -14.60 -3.70
C GLN A 239 -12.53 -13.70 -3.15
N TYR A 240 -12.88 -12.66 -2.40
CA TYR A 240 -11.89 -12.02 -1.55
C TYR A 240 -11.40 -13.01 -0.50
N ASP A 241 -10.10 -12.96 -0.19
CA ASP A 241 -9.51 -13.69 0.92
C ASP A 241 -9.71 -12.92 2.22
N ASN A 242 -9.60 -11.59 2.17
CA ASN A 242 -9.70 -10.73 3.36
C ASN A 242 -10.12 -9.29 3.02
N LEU A 243 -10.48 -8.54 4.05
CA LEU A 243 -10.85 -7.13 3.99
C LEU A 243 -10.38 -6.36 5.24
N TYR A 244 -10.13 -5.06 5.08
CA TYR A 244 -9.79 -4.13 6.14
C TYR A 244 -10.48 -2.79 5.88
N MET A 245 -11.05 -2.16 6.89
CA MET A 245 -11.65 -0.83 6.76
C MET A 245 -10.70 0.22 7.33
N ASP A 246 -10.37 1.22 6.53
CA ASP A 246 -9.53 2.33 6.96
C ASP A 246 -10.30 3.33 7.83
N HIS A 247 -9.55 4.30 8.37
CA HIS A 247 -10.08 5.35 9.25
C HIS A 247 -11.11 6.27 8.56
N GLU A 248 -11.17 6.30 7.23
CA GLU A 248 -12.17 7.05 6.45
C GLU A 248 -13.43 6.23 6.12
N GLY A 249 -13.43 4.93 6.43
CA GLY A 249 -14.53 4.01 6.17
C GLY A 249 -14.51 3.38 4.78
N PHE A 250 -13.38 3.42 4.06
CA PHE A 250 -13.17 2.67 2.83
C PHE A 250 -12.63 1.27 3.12
N ILE A 251 -13.02 0.30 2.29
CA ILE A 251 -12.67 -1.10 2.51
C ILE A 251 -11.58 -1.52 1.55
N TYR A 252 -10.38 -1.77 2.06
CA TYR A 252 -9.37 -2.52 1.32
C TYR A 252 -9.78 -3.99 1.28
N ALA A 253 -9.81 -4.58 0.09
CA ALA A 253 -10.13 -5.99 -0.11
C ALA A 253 -9.04 -6.64 -0.95
N VAL A 254 -8.57 -7.81 -0.52
CA VAL A 254 -7.50 -8.56 -1.18
C VAL A 254 -7.95 -9.92 -1.66
N THR A 255 -7.39 -10.36 -2.78
CA THR A 255 -7.53 -11.74 -3.28
C THR A 255 -6.16 -12.40 -3.35
N GLY A 256 -6.06 -13.56 -2.70
CA GLY A 256 -4.92 -14.45 -2.69
C GLY A 256 -5.12 -15.62 -3.66
N SER A 257 -5.99 -15.44 -4.66
CA SER A 257 -6.25 -16.40 -5.72
C SER A 257 -6.36 -15.70 -7.07
N GLY A 258 -5.84 -16.33 -8.12
CA GLY A 258 -5.81 -15.81 -9.47
C GLY A 258 -4.73 -16.48 -10.32
N ASP A 259 -4.95 -16.56 -11.63
CA ASP A 259 -3.90 -17.03 -12.54
C ASP A 259 -2.76 -16.00 -12.57
N SER A 260 -1.51 -16.47 -12.52
CA SER A 260 -0.35 -15.57 -12.47
C SER A 260 -0.25 -14.68 -13.72
N GLN A 261 -0.70 -15.17 -14.87
CA GLN A 261 -0.74 -14.38 -16.10
C GLN A 261 -1.78 -13.27 -16.03
N ASP A 262 -2.96 -13.55 -15.46
CA ASP A 262 -4.05 -12.59 -15.30
C ASP A 262 -3.71 -11.50 -14.27
N ILE A 263 -2.97 -11.86 -13.22
CA ILE A 263 -2.43 -10.89 -12.26
C ILE A 263 -1.39 -10.00 -12.97
N LYS A 264 -0.46 -10.61 -13.72
CA LYS A 264 0.64 -9.90 -14.37
C LYS A 264 0.18 -8.98 -15.50
N ASN A 265 -0.86 -9.34 -16.24
CA ASN A 265 -1.38 -8.53 -17.34
C ASN A 265 -2.41 -7.48 -16.87
N GLY A 266 -2.73 -7.43 -15.57
CA GLY A 266 -3.70 -6.50 -15.00
C GLY A 266 -5.17 -6.86 -15.26
N SER A 267 -5.48 -8.11 -15.62
CA SER A 267 -6.87 -8.58 -15.75
C SER A 267 -7.52 -8.86 -14.40
N VAL A 268 -6.72 -9.02 -13.34
CA VAL A 268 -7.18 -9.22 -11.97
C VAL A 268 -6.54 -8.18 -11.06
N ASP A 269 -7.37 -7.32 -10.47
CA ASP A 269 -6.98 -6.44 -9.39
C ASP A 269 -6.89 -7.22 -8.08
N VAL A 270 -5.66 -7.48 -7.60
CA VAL A 270 -5.43 -8.26 -6.38
C VAL A 270 -5.63 -7.48 -5.09
N VAL A 271 -5.62 -6.14 -5.18
CA VAL A 271 -6.00 -5.20 -4.12
C VAL A 271 -7.01 -4.22 -4.69
N ARG A 272 -8.06 -3.93 -3.94
CA ARG A 272 -9.09 -2.93 -4.28
C ARG A 272 -9.40 -2.08 -3.04
N LYS A 273 -9.62 -0.78 -3.21
CA LYS A 273 -10.13 0.14 -2.17
C LYS A 273 -11.57 0.44 -2.52
N LEU A 274 -12.51 -0.12 -1.77
CA LEU A 274 -13.93 -0.07 -2.08
C LEU A 274 -14.60 1.05 -1.29
N ASN A 275 -15.38 1.87 -1.97
CA ASN A 275 -16.34 2.72 -1.28
C ASN A 275 -17.52 1.91 -0.73
N LEU A 276 -18.36 2.54 0.09
CA LEU A 276 -19.53 1.89 0.71
C LEU A 276 -20.56 1.35 -0.31
N MET A 277 -20.49 1.79 -1.58
CA MET A 277 -21.29 1.26 -2.69
C MET A 277 -20.64 0.05 -3.38
N GLY A 278 -19.40 -0.32 -3.01
CA GLY A 278 -18.63 -1.40 -3.60
C GLY A 278 -17.89 -1.04 -4.88
N SER A 279 -17.79 0.25 -5.23
CA SER A 279 -16.97 0.69 -6.37
C SER A 279 -15.51 0.75 -5.96
N ASP A 280 -14.63 0.26 -6.81
CA ASP A 280 -13.18 0.38 -6.60
C ASP A 280 -12.72 1.81 -6.90
N ILE A 281 -12.04 2.41 -5.94
CA ILE A 281 -11.51 3.76 -5.95
C ILE A 281 -9.99 3.77 -5.69
N LEU A 282 -9.33 2.60 -5.67
CA LEU A 282 -7.88 2.53 -5.49
C LEU A 282 -7.16 3.21 -6.65
N VAL A 283 -6.29 4.16 -6.31
CA VAL A 283 -5.44 4.85 -7.27
C VAL A 283 -4.26 3.95 -7.64
N ARG A 284 -3.94 3.89 -8.94
CA ARG A 284 -2.89 3.01 -9.51
C ARG A 284 -2.00 3.83 -10.45
N ASN A 285 -1.44 4.91 -9.91
CA ASN A 285 -0.55 5.82 -10.63
C ASN A 285 0.93 5.40 -10.53
N GLY A 286 1.25 4.43 -9.68
CA GLY A 286 2.60 3.91 -9.57
C GLY A 286 3.10 3.27 -10.86
N GLU A 287 4.41 3.32 -11.07
CA GLU A 287 5.07 2.79 -12.28
C GLU A 287 4.76 1.30 -12.49
N TRP A 288 4.64 0.55 -11.38
CA TRP A 288 4.41 -0.88 -11.38
C TRP A 288 3.06 -1.25 -10.78
N PRO A 289 2.42 -2.32 -11.27
CA PRO A 289 1.14 -2.76 -10.74
C PRO A 289 1.27 -3.27 -9.29
N ILE A 290 0.18 -3.13 -8.52
CA ILE A 290 0.10 -3.53 -7.11
C ILE A 290 -0.13 -5.05 -7.04
N ILE A 291 0.92 -5.83 -7.30
CA ILE A 291 0.85 -7.30 -7.43
C ILE A 291 1.86 -8.05 -6.56
N GLY A 292 2.59 -7.32 -5.70
CA GLY A 292 3.70 -7.87 -4.93
C GLY A 292 4.94 -7.98 -5.81
N ASP A 293 5.50 -9.18 -5.92
CA ASP A 293 6.67 -9.40 -6.78
C ASP A 293 6.34 -9.32 -8.27
N LEU A 294 7.09 -8.46 -8.99
CA LEU A 294 7.00 -8.36 -10.46
C LEU A 294 7.53 -9.63 -11.16
N TYR A 295 8.52 -10.27 -10.54
CA TYR A 295 9.16 -11.48 -11.05
C TYR A 295 8.55 -12.75 -10.45
N MET A 296 7.53 -13.27 -11.13
CA MET A 296 6.81 -14.49 -10.78
C MET A 296 7.52 -15.78 -11.23
N GLY A 297 8.85 -15.82 -11.08
CA GLY A 297 9.67 -16.96 -11.50
C GLY A 297 9.64 -18.13 -10.51
N ASN A 298 10.16 -19.26 -10.96
CA ASN A 298 10.28 -20.49 -10.18
C ASN A 298 11.68 -20.53 -9.56
N GLY A 299 11.81 -20.13 -8.29
CA GLY A 299 13.09 -20.03 -7.60
C GLY A 299 12.91 -19.87 -6.09
N GLY A 300 13.89 -20.29 -5.29
CA GLY A 300 13.83 -20.13 -3.83
C GLY A 300 12.78 -20.97 -3.09
N GLY A 301 12.11 -21.91 -3.77
CA GLY A 301 11.11 -22.80 -3.16
C GLY A 301 9.66 -22.35 -3.32
N TYR A 302 9.40 -21.31 -4.12
CA TYR A 302 8.07 -20.76 -4.40
C TYR A 302 7.83 -20.64 -5.91
N GLU A 303 6.56 -20.67 -6.30
CA GLU A 303 6.08 -20.65 -7.70
C GLU A 303 4.92 -19.65 -7.86
N GLY A 304 4.81 -19.00 -9.02
CA GLY A 304 3.63 -18.20 -9.39
C GLY A 304 3.62 -16.77 -8.84
N ALA A 305 2.45 -16.16 -8.69
CA ALA A 305 2.27 -14.78 -8.21
C ALA A 305 2.35 -14.66 -6.68
N SER A 306 2.49 -13.44 -6.15
CA SER A 306 2.22 -13.18 -4.74
C SER A 306 0.72 -13.30 -4.47
N TYR A 307 0.35 -13.90 -3.34
CA TYR A 307 -1.05 -14.12 -2.98
C TYR A 307 -1.34 -13.41 -1.67
N PHE A 308 -2.01 -12.26 -1.77
CA PHE A 308 -2.36 -11.47 -0.61
C PHE A 308 -3.45 -12.14 0.22
N THR A 309 -3.13 -12.39 1.48
CA THR A 309 -4.01 -13.07 2.44
C THR A 309 -4.61 -12.12 3.48
N ASP A 310 -3.99 -10.96 3.67
CA ASP A 310 -4.47 -9.92 4.56
C ASP A 310 -3.87 -8.57 4.19
N VAL A 311 -4.47 -7.49 4.68
CA VAL A 311 -4.07 -6.11 4.42
C VAL A 311 -4.38 -5.25 5.64
N THR A 312 -3.53 -4.27 5.90
CA THR A 312 -3.79 -3.20 6.87
C THR A 312 -3.48 -1.85 6.23
N CYS A 313 -4.10 -0.76 6.70
CA CYS A 313 -3.86 0.59 6.18
C CYS A 313 -3.61 1.57 7.32
N PHE A 314 -2.53 2.34 7.24
CA PHE A 314 -2.19 3.38 8.20
C PHE A 314 -3.04 4.65 7.99
N ASP A 315 -2.98 5.57 8.95
CA ASP A 315 -3.69 6.87 8.88
C ASP A 315 -3.22 7.78 7.72
N ASN A 316 -2.05 7.51 7.14
CA ASN A 316 -1.50 8.22 5.99
C ASN A 316 -1.71 7.48 4.66
N ASP A 317 -2.72 6.60 4.61
CA ASP A 317 -3.12 5.83 3.42
C ASP A 317 -2.05 4.86 2.86
N ILE A 318 -0.93 4.66 3.58
CA ILE A 318 -0.01 3.57 3.26
C ILE A 318 -0.65 2.26 3.68
N TYR A 319 -0.85 1.36 2.72
CA TYR A 319 -1.42 0.04 2.97
C TYR A 319 -0.38 -1.06 2.79
N VAL A 320 -0.39 -2.01 3.71
CA VAL A 320 0.57 -3.12 3.78
C VAL A 320 -0.16 -4.42 3.50
N CYS A 321 0.21 -5.09 2.41
CA CYS A 321 -0.36 -6.38 2.00
C CYS A 321 0.54 -7.52 2.45
N LEU A 322 -0.06 -8.53 3.08
CA LEU A 322 0.62 -9.75 3.54
C LEU A 322 0.45 -10.87 2.51
N ASP A 323 1.56 -11.43 2.04
CA ASP A 323 1.61 -12.52 1.05
C ASP A 323 1.84 -13.88 1.71
N LYS A 324 0.88 -14.79 1.54
CA LYS A 324 0.97 -16.18 2.06
C LYS A 324 1.84 -17.11 1.21
N ASN A 325 2.11 -16.78 -0.05
CA ASN A 325 2.87 -17.64 -0.96
C ASN A 325 4.37 -17.47 -0.75
N ARG A 326 4.86 -16.23 -0.69
CA ARG A 326 6.29 -15.93 -0.52
C ARG A 326 6.67 -15.43 0.88
N GLY A 327 5.69 -15.25 1.77
CA GLY A 327 5.91 -14.77 3.13
C GLY A 327 6.36 -13.31 3.15
N ARG A 328 5.84 -12.49 2.24
CA ARG A 328 6.28 -11.10 2.03
C ARG A 328 5.25 -10.10 2.51
N LEU A 329 5.74 -8.96 2.98
CA LEU A 329 4.96 -7.76 3.25
C LEU A 329 5.30 -6.74 2.17
N PHE A 330 4.27 -6.15 1.59
CA PHE A 330 4.41 -5.12 0.56
C PHE A 330 3.64 -3.88 1.01
N ALA A 331 4.37 -2.81 1.30
CA ALA A 331 3.78 -1.51 1.60
C ALA A 331 3.66 -0.70 0.30
N TYR A 332 2.51 -0.04 0.11
CA TYR A 332 2.24 0.85 -1.01
C TYR A 332 1.67 2.17 -0.51
N ASP A 333 1.97 3.27 -1.21
CA ASP A 333 1.40 4.59 -0.92
C ASP A 333 0.00 4.77 -1.53
N ASP A 334 -0.62 5.91 -1.24
CA ASP A 334 -1.93 6.32 -1.73
C ASP A 334 -2.03 6.46 -3.26
N GLN A 335 -0.89 6.50 -3.96
CA GLN A 335 -0.80 6.55 -5.41
C GLN A 335 -0.54 5.17 -6.04
N GLY A 336 -0.35 4.13 -5.23
CA GLY A 336 -0.04 2.77 -5.67
C GLY A 336 1.44 2.54 -5.95
N ASN A 337 2.34 3.43 -5.52
CA ASN A 337 3.79 3.17 -5.59
C ASN A 337 4.19 2.20 -4.49
N MET A 338 5.08 1.26 -4.80
CA MET A 338 5.67 0.41 -3.77
C MET A 338 6.61 1.23 -2.89
N VAL A 339 6.27 1.31 -1.60
CA VAL A 339 7.09 1.98 -0.58
C VAL A 339 8.27 1.08 -0.19
N ILE A 340 7.97 -0.16 0.18
CA ILE A 340 8.99 -1.15 0.54
C ILE A 340 8.40 -2.56 0.47
N ALA A 341 9.20 -3.52 0.05
CA ALA A 341 8.94 -4.94 0.22
C ALA A 341 9.97 -5.54 1.17
N PHE A 342 9.52 -6.35 2.11
CA PHE A 342 10.37 -7.12 3.03
C PHE A 342 9.62 -8.36 3.45
N GLY A 343 10.30 -9.39 3.92
CA GLY A 343 9.63 -10.66 4.17
C GLY A 343 10.27 -11.82 3.43
N GLY A 344 9.98 -13.03 3.89
CA GLY A 344 10.33 -14.25 3.21
C GLY A 344 9.79 -15.47 3.94
N ASN A 345 9.74 -16.58 3.21
CA ASN A 345 9.50 -17.88 3.81
C ASN A 345 10.73 -18.40 4.55
N GLY A 346 10.57 -18.88 5.77
CA GLY A 346 11.67 -19.37 6.57
C GLY A 346 11.29 -19.65 8.01
N ASN A 347 12.27 -20.13 8.78
CA ASN A 347 12.11 -20.44 10.20
C ASN A 347 12.96 -19.49 11.08
N MET A 348 13.36 -18.35 10.55
CA MET A 348 14.14 -17.33 11.26
C MET A 348 13.18 -16.22 11.71
N ASP A 349 13.51 -15.52 12.78
CA ASP A 349 12.73 -14.37 13.25
C ASP A 349 12.55 -13.36 12.11
N GLY A 350 11.31 -12.94 11.89
CA GLY A 350 10.93 -12.04 10.80
C GLY A 350 10.57 -12.74 9.48
N TYR A 351 10.73 -14.05 9.38
CA TYR A 351 10.27 -14.90 8.26
C TYR A 351 9.04 -15.71 8.69
N PHE A 352 8.32 -16.25 7.70
CA PHE A 352 7.04 -16.91 7.93
C PHE A 352 6.97 -18.30 7.31
N ARG A 353 6.00 -19.09 7.77
CA ARG A 353 5.67 -20.40 7.20
C ARG A 353 4.26 -20.43 6.63
N ARG A 354 3.31 -19.80 7.30
CA ARG A 354 1.95 -19.55 6.81
C ARG A 354 1.39 -18.33 7.55
N PRO A 355 1.79 -17.12 7.14
CA PRO A 355 1.24 -15.91 7.70
C PRO A 355 -0.22 -15.78 7.27
N VAL A 356 -1.13 -15.45 8.19
CA VAL A 356 -2.59 -15.46 7.95
C VAL A 356 -3.29 -14.17 8.31
N ALA A 357 -2.70 -13.36 9.19
CA ALA A 357 -3.27 -12.06 9.52
C ALA A 357 -2.19 -11.01 9.78
N ILE A 358 -2.49 -9.76 9.42
CA ILE A 358 -1.69 -8.58 9.72
C ILE A 358 -2.58 -7.46 10.25
N ASP A 359 -2.10 -6.75 11.26
CA ASP A 359 -2.71 -5.49 11.70
C ASP A 359 -1.63 -4.60 12.31
N HIS A 360 -1.97 -3.37 12.67
CA HIS A 360 -1.00 -2.36 13.06
C HIS A 360 -1.38 -1.58 14.33
N MET A 361 -0.35 -1.01 14.95
CA MET A 361 -0.48 0.02 15.98
C MET A 361 0.49 1.14 15.63
N ASP A 362 -0.02 2.31 15.26
CA ASP A 362 0.76 3.37 14.62
C ASP A 362 1.48 2.85 13.36
N TYR A 363 2.81 2.68 13.38
CA TYR A 363 3.54 2.05 12.28
C TYR A 363 4.13 0.68 12.64
N ASP A 364 3.91 0.20 13.87
CA ASP A 364 4.29 -1.14 14.25
C ASP A 364 3.32 -2.15 13.61
N LEU A 365 3.88 -3.21 13.04
CA LEU A 365 3.11 -4.27 12.39
C LEU A 365 3.13 -5.54 13.24
N PHE A 366 1.96 -6.15 13.41
CA PHE A 366 1.78 -7.45 14.04
C PHE A 366 1.37 -8.45 12.97
N VAL A 367 2.13 -9.51 12.80
CA VAL A 367 1.82 -10.58 11.85
C VAL A 367 1.58 -11.88 12.61
N LEU A 368 0.42 -12.49 12.39
CA LEU A 368 0.05 -13.78 12.96
C LEU A 368 0.39 -14.90 11.97
N ASP A 369 1.20 -15.87 12.40
CA ASP A 369 1.51 -17.07 11.62
C ASP A 369 0.76 -18.29 12.18
N GLU A 370 0.01 -18.97 11.30
CA GLU A 370 -0.83 -20.11 11.67
C GLU A 370 0.01 -21.36 12.01
N LEU A 371 1.14 -21.58 11.31
CA LEU A 371 1.97 -22.77 11.52
C LEU A 371 2.96 -22.58 12.65
N ASP A 372 3.53 -21.40 12.79
CA ASP A 372 4.41 -21.09 13.92
C ASP A 372 3.63 -20.79 15.20
N CYS A 373 2.31 -20.56 15.11
CA CYS A 373 1.43 -20.32 16.25
C CYS A 373 1.99 -19.18 17.14
N ALA A 374 2.39 -18.10 16.48
CA ALA A 374 3.07 -16.96 17.09
C ALA A 374 2.71 -15.65 16.40
N ILE A 375 2.92 -14.54 17.12
CA ILE A 375 2.79 -13.18 16.59
C ILE A 375 4.20 -12.62 16.40
N THR A 376 4.50 -12.09 15.23
CA THR A 376 5.75 -11.37 14.97
C THR A 376 5.50 -9.87 14.99
N LEU A 377 6.20 -9.15 15.86
CA LEU A 377 6.18 -7.69 15.94
C LEU A 377 7.32 -7.10 15.10
N PHE A 378 6.97 -6.29 14.11
CA PHE A 378 7.90 -5.48 13.35
C PHE A 378 7.77 -4.02 13.77
N THR A 379 8.91 -3.38 13.99
CA THR A 379 8.98 -1.94 14.30
C THR A 379 9.78 -1.23 13.22
N PRO A 380 9.35 -0.03 12.76
CA PRO A 380 10.10 0.72 11.77
C PRO A 380 11.51 1.02 12.27
N THR A 381 12.49 0.91 11.39
CA THR A 381 13.82 1.46 11.62
C THR A 381 13.81 2.97 11.42
N GLU A 382 14.95 3.64 11.65
CA GLU A 382 15.11 5.05 11.29
C GLU A 382 14.79 5.31 9.81
N PHE A 383 15.18 4.40 8.91
CA PHE A 383 14.88 4.54 7.48
C PHE A 383 13.37 4.50 7.19
N GLY A 384 12.66 3.49 7.72
CA GLY A 384 11.21 3.39 7.56
C GLY A 384 10.47 4.57 8.19
N GLN A 385 10.89 4.99 9.38
CA GLN A 385 10.28 6.11 10.08
C GLN A 385 10.42 7.44 9.33
N GLN A 386 11.57 7.70 8.69
CA GLN A 386 11.76 8.90 7.87
C GLN A 386 10.86 8.92 6.63
N ILE A 387 10.62 7.75 6.02
CA ILE A 387 9.70 7.63 4.88
C ILE A 387 8.26 7.97 5.32
N TYR A 388 7.79 7.36 6.41
CA TYR A 388 6.43 7.59 6.92
C TYR A 388 6.23 9.03 7.37
N GLU A 389 7.20 9.60 8.09
CA GLU A 389 7.16 11.01 8.50
C GLU A 389 7.13 11.96 7.30
N ALA A 390 7.89 11.66 6.24
CA ALA A 390 7.90 12.51 5.03
C ALA A 390 6.54 12.50 4.29
N ILE A 391 5.86 11.35 4.26
CA ILE A 391 4.52 11.20 3.68
C ILE A 391 3.49 11.92 4.56
N ASP A 392 3.50 11.67 5.87
CA ASP A 392 2.66 12.34 6.85
C ASP A 392 2.73 13.87 6.76
N GLN A 393 3.94 14.41 6.70
CA GLN A 393 4.18 15.85 6.58
C GLN A 393 3.62 16.39 5.27
N PHE A 394 3.75 15.64 4.16
CA PHE A 394 3.20 16.04 2.88
C PHE A 394 1.67 16.14 2.94
N ASP A 395 1.01 15.14 3.52
CA ASP A 395 -0.46 15.06 3.60
C ASP A 395 -1.04 16.12 4.54
N LYS A 396 -0.32 16.42 5.63
CA LYS A 396 -0.64 17.52 6.55
C LYS A 396 -0.34 18.92 5.95
N GLY A 397 0.30 18.99 4.79
CA GLY A 397 0.64 20.24 4.08
C GLY A 397 1.94 20.91 4.52
N PHE A 398 2.75 20.23 5.34
CA PHE A 398 4.08 20.65 5.79
C PHE A 398 5.15 20.29 4.74
N TYR A 399 5.09 20.98 3.60
CA TYR A 399 5.89 20.62 2.42
C TYR A 399 7.39 20.90 2.58
N GLU A 400 7.79 21.89 3.38
CA GLU A 400 9.21 22.17 3.64
C GLU A 400 9.82 21.10 4.54
N GLU A 401 9.09 20.69 5.57
CA GLU A 401 9.45 19.60 6.47
C GLU A 401 9.51 18.27 5.71
N SER A 402 8.48 17.97 4.90
CA SER A 402 8.43 16.76 4.06
C SER A 402 9.66 16.66 3.16
N GLU A 403 10.05 17.77 2.52
CA GLU A 403 11.26 17.82 1.71
C GLU A 403 12.53 17.48 2.53
N GLN A 404 12.66 18.02 3.74
CA GLN A 404 13.80 17.74 4.60
C GLN A 404 13.85 16.27 5.02
N SER A 405 12.70 15.68 5.36
CA SER A 405 12.58 14.26 5.70
C SER A 405 12.95 13.38 4.51
N TRP A 406 12.46 13.69 3.30
CA TRP A 406 12.87 12.97 2.08
C TRP A 406 14.37 13.13 1.77
N ARG A 407 14.98 14.28 2.07
CA ARG A 407 16.43 14.45 1.95
C ARG A 407 17.20 13.58 2.94
N GLN A 408 16.65 13.29 4.12
CA GLN A 408 17.23 12.33 5.07
C GLN A 408 17.11 10.91 4.54
N VAL A 409 15.96 10.51 3.99
CA VAL A 409 15.78 9.20 3.31
C VAL A 409 16.80 9.04 2.18
N MET A 410 16.94 10.05 1.31
CA MET A 410 17.91 10.05 0.21
C MET A 410 19.38 10.00 0.71
N ALA A 411 19.67 10.53 1.90
CA ALA A 411 20.99 10.44 2.50
C ALA A 411 21.29 9.04 3.07
N LEU A 412 20.26 8.32 3.53
CA LEU A 412 20.35 6.93 3.97
C LEU A 412 20.44 5.97 2.78
N ASP A 413 19.68 6.24 1.71
CA ASP A 413 19.72 5.49 0.46
C ASP A 413 19.55 6.41 -0.77
N GLY A 414 20.66 6.66 -1.45
CA GLY A 414 20.69 7.48 -2.67
C GLY A 414 20.01 6.82 -3.88
N ASN A 415 19.69 5.53 -3.81
CA ASN A 415 19.00 4.79 -4.87
C ASN A 415 17.49 4.66 -4.62
N TYR A 416 16.97 5.20 -3.51
CA TYR A 416 15.55 5.11 -3.18
C TYR A 416 14.72 6.11 -4.03
N ASP A 417 14.11 5.60 -5.10
CA ASP A 417 13.40 6.40 -6.13
C ASP A 417 12.32 7.32 -5.54
N LEU A 418 11.54 6.81 -4.59
CA LEU A 418 10.46 7.58 -3.95
C LEU A 418 10.95 8.82 -3.20
N ALA A 419 12.20 8.86 -2.71
CA ALA A 419 12.73 10.07 -2.08
C ALA A 419 12.87 11.22 -3.09
N TYR A 420 13.30 10.93 -4.32
CA TYR A 420 13.42 11.95 -5.37
C TYR A 420 12.04 12.43 -5.81
N ILE A 421 11.10 11.51 -6.01
CA ILE A 421 9.71 11.83 -6.36
C ILE A 421 9.05 12.65 -5.23
N GLY A 422 9.26 12.27 -3.97
CA GLY A 422 8.78 12.98 -2.79
C GLY A 422 9.31 14.40 -2.68
N ILE A 423 10.63 14.60 -2.86
CA ILE A 423 11.25 15.94 -2.93
C ILE A 423 10.64 16.76 -4.08
N GLY A 424 10.53 16.18 -5.28
CA GLY A 424 9.92 16.84 -6.43
C GLY A 424 8.48 17.28 -6.16
N ARG A 425 7.67 16.41 -5.55
CA ARG A 425 6.28 16.71 -5.14
C ARG A 425 6.24 17.84 -4.11
N ALA A 426 7.11 17.83 -3.12
CA ALA A 426 7.21 18.87 -2.10
C ALA A 426 7.56 20.23 -2.72
N LEU A 427 8.61 20.29 -3.55
CA LEU A 427 9.02 21.51 -4.27
C LEU A 427 7.91 22.05 -5.18
N LEU A 428 7.18 21.15 -5.87
CA LEU A 428 6.03 21.51 -6.70
C LEU A 428 4.95 22.23 -5.88
N ARG A 429 4.68 21.78 -4.64
CA ARG A 429 3.73 22.42 -3.72
C ARG A 429 4.25 23.74 -3.15
N GLN A 430 5.56 23.85 -2.93
CA GLN A 430 6.23 25.09 -2.54
C GLN A 430 6.35 26.11 -3.70
N LYS A 431 5.91 25.75 -4.91
CA LYS A 431 6.00 26.55 -6.15
C LYS A 431 7.42 26.72 -6.70
N ASP A 432 8.39 25.93 -6.23
CA ASP A 432 9.67 25.77 -6.91
C ASP A 432 9.52 24.76 -8.05
N TYR A 433 8.88 25.21 -9.13
CA TYR A 433 8.59 24.34 -10.27
C TYR A 433 9.84 23.88 -11.00
N LYS A 434 10.91 24.69 -11.01
CA LYS A 434 12.14 24.33 -11.69
C LYS A 434 12.89 23.28 -10.89
N GLY A 435 13.04 23.45 -9.58
CA GLY A 435 13.62 22.44 -8.71
C GLY A 435 12.84 21.13 -8.77
N ALA A 436 11.50 21.20 -8.74
CA ALA A 436 10.66 20.01 -8.89
C ALA A 436 10.92 19.23 -10.18
N MET A 437 11.02 19.92 -11.32
CA MET A 437 11.33 19.30 -12.61
C MET A 437 12.68 18.58 -12.60
N GLU A 438 13.71 19.15 -11.98
CA GLU A 438 15.03 18.53 -11.88
C GLU A 438 14.96 17.15 -11.17
N TYR A 439 14.17 17.05 -10.10
CA TYR A 439 13.99 15.79 -9.36
C TYR A 439 13.14 14.77 -10.12
N PHE A 440 12.06 15.19 -10.78
CA PHE A 440 11.23 14.28 -11.57
C PHE A 440 12.00 13.72 -12.79
N GLU A 441 12.84 14.54 -13.42
CA GLU A 441 13.67 14.11 -14.55
C GLU A 441 14.69 13.04 -14.14
N LEU A 442 15.26 13.12 -12.92
CA LEU A 442 16.20 12.13 -12.41
C LEU A 442 15.61 10.72 -12.27
N LYS A 443 14.29 10.62 -12.07
CA LYS A 443 13.57 9.34 -11.89
C LYS A 443 12.53 9.06 -12.98
N TYR A 444 12.63 9.74 -14.11
CA TYR A 444 11.76 9.52 -15.27
C TYR A 444 10.26 9.65 -14.95
N ASP A 445 9.90 10.49 -13.97
CA ASP A 445 8.51 10.77 -13.60
C ASP A 445 7.90 11.81 -14.56
N ASP A 446 7.58 11.34 -15.77
CA ASP A 446 7.09 12.18 -16.86
C ASP A 446 5.77 12.89 -16.53
N GLU A 447 4.92 12.25 -15.71
CA GLU A 447 3.62 12.79 -15.33
C GLU A 447 3.79 14.01 -14.43
N ASN A 448 4.55 13.88 -13.34
CA ASN A 448 4.77 14.99 -12.42
C ASN A 448 5.72 16.04 -13.01
N TYR A 449 6.68 15.65 -13.86
CA TYR A 449 7.46 16.59 -14.66
C TYR A 449 6.55 17.47 -15.52
N SER A 450 5.59 16.86 -16.24
CA SER A 450 4.63 17.59 -17.08
C SER A 450 3.75 18.55 -16.27
N LYS A 451 3.31 18.13 -15.08
CA LYS A 451 2.57 19.01 -14.14
C LYS A 451 3.43 20.20 -13.71
N ALA A 452 4.68 19.98 -13.31
CA ALA A 452 5.60 21.03 -12.88
C ALA A 452 5.94 21.99 -14.02
N TYR A 453 6.25 21.48 -15.22
CA TYR A 453 6.55 22.28 -16.40
C TYR A 453 5.39 23.20 -16.81
N LYS A 454 4.16 22.69 -16.73
CA LYS A 454 2.95 23.49 -17.00
C LYS A 454 2.85 24.69 -16.04
N GLN A 455 3.12 24.49 -14.74
CA GLN A 455 3.09 25.56 -13.75
C GLN A 455 4.25 26.53 -13.91
N TYR A 456 5.47 26.02 -14.17
CA TYR A 456 6.64 26.83 -14.48
C TYR A 456 6.38 27.78 -15.65
N ARG A 457 5.83 27.26 -16.76
CA ARG A 457 5.48 28.08 -17.92
C ARG A 457 4.43 29.13 -17.61
N LYS A 458 3.43 28.78 -16.79
CA LYS A 458 2.39 29.72 -16.37
C LYS A 458 3.01 30.86 -15.56
N GLN A 459 3.84 30.56 -14.57
CA GLN A 459 4.54 31.55 -13.78
C GLN A 459 5.44 32.44 -14.65
N TRP A 460 6.20 31.84 -15.57
CA TRP A 460 7.04 32.61 -16.51
C TRP A 460 6.21 33.60 -17.34
N VAL A 461 5.05 33.18 -17.86
CA VAL A 461 4.15 34.08 -18.62
C VAL A 461 3.61 35.20 -17.73
N GLU A 462 3.22 34.89 -16.50
CA GLU A 462 2.74 35.89 -15.53
C GLU A 462 3.82 36.93 -15.22
N ASP A 463 5.06 36.50 -14.98
CA ASP A 463 6.20 37.38 -14.71
C ASP A 463 6.60 38.24 -15.93
N HIS A 464 6.35 37.76 -17.15
CA HIS A 464 6.74 38.43 -18.39
C HIS A 464 5.56 39.09 -19.13
N ILE A 465 4.36 39.10 -18.56
CA ILE A 465 3.12 39.48 -19.28
C ILE A 465 3.20 40.91 -19.87
N VAL A 466 3.80 41.85 -19.13
CA VAL A 466 3.96 43.24 -19.59
C VAL A 466 4.89 43.31 -20.79
N GLN A 467 6.01 42.58 -20.76
CA GLN A 467 6.97 42.54 -21.85
C GLN A 467 6.35 41.88 -23.09
N ILE A 468 5.60 40.79 -22.90
CA ILE A 468 4.87 40.10 -23.96
C ILE A 468 3.87 41.07 -24.61
N VAL A 469 3.07 41.80 -23.83
CA VAL A 469 2.11 42.79 -24.36
C VAL A 469 2.84 43.93 -25.09
N ILE A 470 3.96 44.43 -24.57
CA ILE A 470 4.77 45.45 -25.26
C ILE A 470 5.27 44.94 -26.61
N VAL A 471 5.80 43.72 -26.67
CA VAL A 471 6.30 43.10 -27.90
C VAL A 471 5.15 42.92 -28.90
N ILE A 472 4.00 42.43 -28.46
CA ILE A 472 2.80 42.28 -29.31
C ILE A 472 2.36 43.64 -29.85
N LEU A 473 2.23 44.66 -28.99
CA LEU A 473 1.88 46.02 -29.41
C LEU A 473 2.90 46.59 -30.39
N ALA A 474 4.20 46.37 -30.15
CA ALA A 474 5.26 46.81 -31.06
C ALA A 474 5.13 46.13 -32.44
N ILE A 475 4.83 44.83 -32.49
CA ILE A 475 4.61 44.09 -33.74
C ILE A 475 3.47 44.69 -34.56
N PHE A 476 2.39 45.18 -33.93
CA PHE A 476 1.26 45.80 -34.64
C PHE A 476 1.45 47.29 -34.93
N LEU A 477 1.99 48.06 -33.98
CA LEU A 477 2.08 49.52 -34.07
C LEU A 477 3.27 49.99 -34.93
N ILE A 478 4.39 49.27 -34.95
CA ILE A 478 5.56 49.66 -35.74
C ILE A 478 5.26 49.66 -37.25
N PRO A 479 4.66 48.60 -37.85
CA PRO A 479 4.30 48.61 -39.26
C PRO A 479 3.30 49.73 -39.61
N LEU A 480 2.26 49.92 -38.78
CA LEU A 480 1.27 50.99 -38.97
C LEU A 480 1.92 52.38 -38.91
N GLY A 481 2.85 52.58 -37.98
CA GLY A 481 3.64 53.80 -37.87
C GLY A 481 4.51 54.05 -39.10
N ILE A 482 5.17 53.01 -39.63
CA ILE A 482 5.98 53.08 -40.85
C ILE A 482 5.12 53.42 -42.07
N GLU A 483 3.97 52.78 -42.25
CA GLU A 483 3.06 53.08 -43.35
C GLU A 483 2.53 54.52 -43.28
N ARG A 484 2.12 54.96 -42.08
CA ARG A 484 1.67 56.33 -41.87
C ARG A 484 2.78 57.34 -42.13
N TYR A 485 4.00 57.07 -41.69
CA TYR A 485 5.17 57.91 -41.96
C TYR A 485 5.46 57.99 -43.46
N LYS A 486 5.47 56.85 -44.17
CA LYS A 486 5.65 56.82 -45.64
C LYS A 486 4.59 57.64 -46.35
N LYS A 487 3.33 57.54 -45.91
CA LYS A 487 2.20 58.31 -46.47
C LYS A 487 2.37 59.81 -46.25
N ILE A 488 2.66 60.24 -45.02
CA ILE A 488 2.90 61.66 -44.71
C ILE A 488 4.07 62.21 -45.52
N LYS A 489 5.18 61.46 -45.59
CA LYS A 489 6.35 61.85 -46.37
C LYS A 489 6.01 62.04 -47.85
N TRP A 490 5.25 61.11 -48.44
CA TRP A 490 4.78 61.23 -49.82
C TRP A 490 3.85 62.44 -50.04
N GLU A 491 2.94 62.73 -49.10
CA GLU A 491 2.06 63.90 -49.15
C GLU A 491 2.85 65.22 -49.11
N ILE A 492 3.89 65.31 -48.26
CA ILE A 492 4.79 66.48 -48.18
C ILE A 492 5.59 66.65 -49.46
N GLU A 493 6.27 65.58 -49.93
CA GLU A 493 7.06 65.62 -51.17
C GLU A 493 6.19 66.01 -52.38
N LYS A 494 4.94 65.54 -52.43
CA LYS A 494 3.99 65.91 -53.48
C LYS A 494 3.55 67.38 -53.38
N ALA A 495 3.29 67.89 -52.17
CA ALA A 495 2.91 69.29 -51.97
C ALA A 495 4.05 70.25 -52.37
N GLU A 496 5.30 69.93 -52.02
CA GLU A 496 6.48 70.69 -52.46
C GLU A 496 6.63 70.69 -53.99
N LEU A 497 6.41 69.53 -54.63
CA LEU A 497 6.39 69.40 -56.10
C LEU A 497 5.30 70.23 -56.76
N ASP A 498 4.10 70.28 -56.17
CA ASP A 498 2.98 71.06 -56.69
C ASP A 498 3.17 72.58 -56.46
N GLU A 499 3.81 73.00 -55.36
CA GLU A 499 4.23 74.40 -55.14
C GLU A 499 5.33 74.85 -56.12
N LEU A 500 6.33 74.00 -56.38
CA LEU A 500 7.36 74.27 -57.38
C LEU A 500 6.76 74.45 -58.78
N LYS A 501 5.74 73.67 -59.13
CA LYS A 501 4.99 73.83 -60.39
C LYS A 501 4.15 75.11 -60.44
N ARG A 502 3.65 75.60 -59.30
CA ARG A 502 2.90 76.86 -59.21
C ARG A 502 3.79 78.10 -59.26
N ASN A 503 5.01 78.02 -58.73
CA ASN A 503 5.95 79.16 -58.68
C ASN A 503 6.91 79.20 -59.89
N GLY A 504 6.95 78.15 -60.71
CA GLY A 504 7.80 78.02 -61.90
C GLY A 504 7.08 78.20 -63.24
N GLY A 505 5.81 78.63 -63.23
CA GLY A 505 5.06 79.08 -64.42
C GLY A 505 4.68 80.54 -64.25
#